data_AF-A0A1T3BJP8-F1
#
_entry.id   AF-A0A1T3BJP8-F1
#
_cell.length_a   1.000
_cell.length_b   1.000
_cell.length_c   1.000
_cell.angle_alpha   90.00
_cell.angle_beta   90.00
_cell.angle_gamma   90.00
#
_symmetry.space_group_name_H-M   'P 1'
#
loop_
_entity.id
_entity.type
_entity.pdbx_description
1 polymer ?
#
loop_
_entity_poly.entity_id
_entity_poly.type
_entity_poly.pdbx_seq_one_letter_code
_entity_poly.pdbx_strand_id
1 'polypeptide(L)'
;MRRVLKHHVCFCFLSTALLAGVSLIATQEKVYAQSQGACKGAADGGDDEQPIVCGGTSDGVGGGVVLSVSDGVLKSDRTIDMSKYIGMPAVEVRGGADIMMSGTLRVTNTGDRGSSGRNEPAIKVHGGGKLKLMEATIVDVHKGIVVGDGSVTVVTGSIGVKKDGVVLEVKNKGRVMLNRGVRGVGTGIEVGEGGGTVVLDGTNFTQVTTGIMIKGNGGKASVNMGEGKITVGSSGRGIVMQGQGEASATVMGGRDCGEWECSGCCGVKWDVDVDGYEFYEGHNGG
;
A
#
# COMPACT_ATOMS: atom_id res chain seq x y z
N MET A 1 -56.50 44.93 23.94
CA MET A 1 -56.44 44.67 22.48
C MET A 1 -55.52 43.50 22.23
N ARG A 2 -56.06 42.37 21.76
CA ARG A 2 -55.26 41.21 21.32
C ARG A 2 -54.61 41.55 19.98
N ARG A 3 -53.33 41.21 19.80
CA ARG A 3 -52.75 40.99 18.47
C ARG A 3 -52.09 39.62 18.44
N VAL A 4 -52.76 38.72 17.72
CA VAL A 4 -52.32 37.39 17.32
C VAL A 4 -51.87 37.54 15.87
N LEU A 5 -50.58 37.37 15.57
CA LEU A 5 -50.06 37.17 14.21
C LEU A 5 -49.04 36.03 14.30
N LYS A 6 -49.50 34.78 14.12
CA LYS A 6 -49.45 34.00 12.86
C LYS A 6 -48.03 33.54 12.52
N HIS A 7 -47.76 32.28 12.91
CA HIS A 7 -46.82 31.40 12.22
C HIS A 7 -47.11 31.43 10.70
N HIS A 8 -46.13 31.86 9.89
CA HIS A 8 -45.85 31.41 8.50
C HIS A 8 -45.05 32.44 7.67
N VAL A 9 -43.84 32.80 8.07
CA VAL A 9 -42.82 33.44 7.20
C VAL A 9 -41.48 33.22 7.95
N CYS A 10 -40.42 32.55 7.52
CA CYS A 10 -39.94 32.15 6.21
C CYS A 10 -38.97 30.95 6.41
N PHE A 11 -39.49 29.74 6.48
CA PHE A 11 -38.69 28.50 6.56
C PHE A 11 -38.18 28.06 5.16
N CYS A 12 -37.94 29.03 4.26
CA CYS A 12 -37.56 28.77 2.86
C CYS A 12 -36.12 29.19 2.54
N PHE A 13 -35.51 30.11 3.31
CA PHE A 13 -34.12 30.52 3.07
C PHE A 13 -33.08 29.64 3.79
N LEU A 14 -33.50 28.82 4.76
CA LEU A 14 -32.60 27.91 5.48
C LEU A 14 -32.42 26.55 4.79
N SER A 15 -33.33 26.16 3.89
CA SER A 15 -33.28 24.84 3.23
C SER A 15 -32.42 24.80 1.96
N THR A 16 -32.23 25.93 1.27
CA THR A 16 -31.41 25.99 0.05
C THR A 16 -29.91 26.08 0.33
N ALA A 17 -29.50 26.65 1.47
CA ALA A 17 -28.08 26.71 1.84
C ALA A 17 -27.51 25.35 2.29
N LEU A 18 -28.34 24.52 2.95
CA LEU A 18 -27.91 23.22 3.44
C LEU A 18 -27.78 22.15 2.34
N LEU A 19 -28.50 22.27 1.22
CA LEU A 19 -28.37 21.29 0.13
C LEU A 19 -27.09 21.46 -0.70
N ALA A 20 -26.50 22.66 -0.76
CA ALA A 20 -25.24 22.89 -1.48
C ALA A 20 -23.99 22.43 -0.70
N GLY A 21 -24.08 22.33 0.64
CA GLY A 21 -22.99 21.85 1.49
C GLY A 21 -22.80 20.34 1.45
N VAL A 22 -23.86 19.57 1.18
CA VAL A 22 -23.78 18.10 1.08
C VAL A 22 -23.30 17.63 -0.29
N SER A 23 -23.49 18.43 -1.35
CA SER A 23 -22.94 18.10 -2.68
C SER A 23 -21.41 18.12 -2.72
N LEU A 24 -20.70 18.88 -1.87
CA LEU A 24 -19.24 18.91 -1.91
C LEU A 24 -18.57 17.61 -1.43
N ILE A 25 -19.31 16.73 -0.74
CA ILE A 25 -18.81 15.42 -0.29
C ILE A 25 -19.27 14.29 -1.25
N ALA A 26 -20.25 14.57 -2.12
CA ALA A 26 -20.85 13.58 -3.02
C ALA A 26 -20.69 13.88 -4.52
N THR A 27 -20.11 15.02 -4.92
CA THR A 27 -19.79 15.29 -6.33
C THR A 27 -18.53 14.56 -6.75
N GLN A 28 -18.79 13.35 -7.24
CA GLN A 28 -18.17 12.76 -8.43
C GLN A 28 -16.84 11.99 -8.26
N GLU A 29 -16.93 10.82 -7.62
CA GLU A 29 -16.24 9.60 -8.10
C GLU A 29 -16.79 9.08 -9.46
N LYS A 30 -17.56 9.90 -10.20
CA LYS A 30 -18.22 9.54 -11.47
C LYS A 30 -17.71 10.30 -12.69
N VAL A 31 -16.49 10.85 -12.65
CA VAL A 31 -15.72 10.94 -13.89
C VAL A 31 -15.05 9.60 -14.05
N TYR A 32 -15.69 8.75 -14.85
CA TYR A 32 -15.10 7.59 -15.47
C TYR A 32 -13.74 8.02 -16.03
N ALA A 33 -12.66 7.75 -15.29
CA ALA A 33 -11.33 7.83 -15.84
C ALA A 33 -11.35 6.82 -16.99
N GLN A 34 -11.36 7.33 -18.23
CA GLN A 34 -11.10 6.53 -19.40
C GLN A 34 -9.81 5.76 -19.07
N SER A 35 -9.93 4.45 -18.84
CA SER A 35 -8.85 3.61 -18.35
C SER A 35 -7.64 3.74 -19.28
N GLN A 36 -6.64 4.53 -18.87
CA GLN A 36 -5.38 4.68 -19.58
C GLN A 36 -4.49 3.48 -19.25
N GLY A 37 -4.91 2.27 -19.59
CA GLY A 37 -4.20 1.05 -19.20
C GLY A 37 -4.25 -0.02 -20.28
N ALA A 38 -3.15 -0.21 -21.00
CA ALA A 38 -2.94 -1.39 -21.82
C ALA A 38 -2.25 -2.46 -20.96
N CYS A 39 -2.92 -3.58 -20.68
CA CYS A 39 -2.32 -4.72 -19.99
C CYS A 39 -2.05 -5.89 -20.93
N LYS A 40 -0.91 -6.56 -20.72
CA LYS A 40 -0.55 -7.78 -21.43
C LYS A 40 -0.11 -8.88 -20.47
N GLY A 41 -0.37 -10.13 -20.86
CA GLY A 41 0.31 -11.32 -20.34
C GLY A 41 1.53 -11.63 -21.21
N ALA A 42 2.64 -12.03 -20.60
CA ALA A 42 3.87 -12.43 -21.31
C ALA A 42 3.67 -13.76 -22.07
N ALA A 43 3.47 -13.72 -23.39
CA ALA A 43 3.04 -14.86 -24.20
C ALA A 43 3.97 -16.09 -24.11
N ASP A 44 3.53 -17.16 -23.43
CA ASP A 44 4.02 -18.53 -23.54
C ASP A 44 2.89 -19.55 -23.25
N GLY A 45 2.70 -20.51 -24.15
CA GLY A 45 1.58 -21.48 -24.19
C GLY A 45 1.64 -22.62 -23.18
N GLY A 46 1.84 -22.31 -21.90
CA GLY A 46 1.76 -23.27 -20.78
C GLY A 46 0.45 -23.15 -19.99
N ASP A 47 0.16 -24.16 -19.16
CA ASP A 47 -1.05 -24.26 -18.32
C ASP A 47 -1.10 -23.25 -17.14
N ASP A 48 -0.01 -22.49 -16.93
CA ASP A 48 0.07 -21.44 -15.90
C ASP A 48 -0.14 -20.06 -16.50
N GLU A 49 -0.72 -19.17 -15.69
CA GLU A 49 -0.93 -17.80 -16.14
C GLU A 49 0.34 -16.95 -16.03
N GLN A 50 0.49 -16.12 -17.04
CA GLN A 50 1.68 -15.32 -17.27
C GLN A 50 1.67 -14.05 -16.40
N PRO A 51 2.86 -13.46 -16.13
CA PRO A 51 2.98 -12.15 -15.51
C PRO A 51 2.14 -11.09 -16.21
N ILE A 52 1.51 -10.23 -15.43
CA ILE A 52 0.66 -9.13 -15.90
C ILE A 52 1.50 -7.86 -15.93
N VAL A 53 1.61 -7.22 -17.09
CA VAL A 53 2.27 -5.92 -17.24
C VAL A 53 1.29 -4.92 -17.82
N CYS A 54 1.02 -3.84 -17.08
CA CYS A 54 0.11 -2.76 -17.47
C CYS A 54 0.86 -1.43 -17.64
N GLY A 55 0.68 -0.78 -18.78
CA GLY A 55 1.28 0.51 -19.13
C GLY A 55 0.26 1.54 -19.62
N GLY A 56 0.50 2.83 -19.40
CA GLY A 56 -0.50 3.88 -19.70
C GLY A 56 -0.54 4.44 -21.12
N THR A 57 0.23 3.88 -22.06
CA THR A 57 0.17 4.24 -23.50
C THR A 57 0.20 3.00 -24.38
N SER A 58 -0.58 3.04 -25.47
CA SER A 58 -0.72 1.99 -26.49
C SER A 58 0.56 1.68 -27.28
N ASP A 59 1.57 2.55 -27.21
CA ASP A 59 2.64 2.59 -28.21
C ASP A 59 3.98 1.99 -27.71
N GLY A 60 4.01 1.33 -26.55
CA GLY A 60 5.29 0.90 -25.94
C GLY A 60 5.35 -0.50 -25.35
N VAL A 61 4.28 -1.29 -25.39
CA VAL A 61 4.29 -2.65 -24.80
C VAL A 61 4.48 -3.68 -25.93
N GLY A 62 5.72 -3.97 -26.31
CA GLY A 62 6.06 -4.97 -27.33
C GLY A 62 5.65 -6.40 -26.92
N GLY A 63 5.09 -7.17 -27.87
CA GLY A 63 5.10 -8.64 -27.91
C GLY A 63 4.45 -9.45 -26.77
N GLY A 64 3.14 -9.33 -26.51
CA GLY A 64 2.45 -10.18 -25.50
C GLY A 64 0.95 -10.35 -25.78
N VAL A 65 0.32 -11.33 -25.10
CA VAL A 65 -1.13 -11.59 -25.17
C VAL A 65 -1.88 -10.41 -24.54
N VAL A 66 -2.74 -9.75 -25.31
CA VAL A 66 -3.55 -8.64 -24.80
C VAL A 66 -4.57 -9.19 -23.81
N LEU A 67 -4.50 -8.75 -22.55
CA LEU A 67 -5.53 -9.08 -21.57
C LEU A 67 -6.77 -8.25 -21.90
N SER A 68 -7.95 -8.87 -21.89
CA SER A 68 -9.22 -8.14 -22.06
C SER A 68 -9.49 -7.31 -20.82
N VAL A 69 -8.91 -6.10 -20.78
CA VAL A 69 -9.17 -5.09 -19.77
C VAL A 69 -10.37 -4.27 -20.24
N SER A 70 -11.57 -4.67 -19.84
CA SER A 70 -12.75 -3.81 -20.01
C SER A 70 -12.72 -2.77 -18.89
N ASP A 71 -12.66 -1.49 -19.25
CA ASP A 71 -12.77 -0.35 -18.33
C ASP A 71 -11.73 -0.31 -17.19
N GLY A 72 -10.52 -0.85 -17.42
CA GLY A 72 -9.47 -0.90 -16.40
C GLY A 72 -9.62 -2.05 -15.41
N VAL A 73 -10.55 -2.99 -15.64
CA VAL A 73 -10.87 -4.08 -14.71
C VAL A 73 -10.45 -5.44 -15.27
N LEU A 74 -9.62 -6.15 -14.51
CA LEU A 74 -9.31 -7.56 -14.69
C LEU A 74 -10.28 -8.40 -13.85
N LYS A 75 -11.25 -9.02 -14.53
CA LYS A 75 -12.40 -9.67 -13.87
C LYS A 75 -12.18 -11.11 -13.40
N SER A 76 -11.23 -11.81 -13.99
CA SER A 76 -10.99 -13.23 -13.69
C SER A 76 -9.99 -13.40 -12.56
N ASP A 77 -10.15 -14.48 -11.81
CA ASP A 77 -9.12 -14.99 -10.90
C ASP A 77 -7.84 -15.27 -11.69
N ARG A 78 -6.70 -15.06 -11.03
CA ARG A 78 -5.39 -15.28 -11.60
C ARG A 78 -4.46 -16.06 -10.69
N THR A 79 -3.70 -17.01 -11.23
CA THR A 79 -2.67 -17.77 -10.49
C THR A 79 -1.35 -17.75 -11.24
N ILE A 80 -0.36 -17.06 -10.67
CA ILE A 80 0.94 -16.83 -11.27
C ILE A 80 2.02 -17.47 -10.39
N ASP A 81 2.75 -18.43 -10.95
CA ASP A 81 3.95 -18.98 -10.32
C ASP A 81 5.19 -18.25 -10.84
N MET A 82 5.72 -17.33 -10.04
CA MET A 82 6.91 -16.54 -10.38
C MET A 82 8.16 -17.39 -10.56
N SER A 83 8.18 -18.62 -10.05
CA SER A 83 9.32 -19.52 -10.24
C SER A 83 9.58 -19.86 -11.71
N LYS A 84 8.56 -19.68 -12.56
CA LYS A 84 8.58 -19.91 -14.02
C LYS A 84 9.03 -18.67 -14.80
N TYR A 85 9.02 -17.49 -14.19
CA TYR A 85 9.25 -16.20 -14.84
C TYR A 85 10.38 -15.42 -14.16
N ILE A 86 11.63 -15.73 -14.54
CA ILE A 86 12.83 -15.14 -13.93
C ILE A 86 12.95 -13.66 -14.29
N GLY A 87 13.20 -12.82 -13.27
CA GLY A 87 13.46 -11.39 -13.46
C GLY A 87 12.20 -10.55 -13.76
N MET A 88 11.00 -11.11 -13.55
CA MET A 88 9.74 -10.39 -13.71
C MET A 88 8.88 -10.48 -12.44
N PRO A 89 8.23 -9.38 -12.02
CA PRO A 89 7.18 -9.45 -11.01
C PRO A 89 5.97 -10.20 -11.56
N ALA A 90 5.12 -10.77 -10.69
CA ALA A 90 3.85 -11.36 -11.15
C ALA A 90 2.91 -10.28 -11.70
N VAL A 91 2.93 -9.08 -11.11
CA VAL A 91 2.19 -7.91 -11.59
C VAL A 91 3.09 -6.68 -11.62
N GLU A 92 3.21 -6.04 -12.78
CA GLU A 92 3.81 -4.72 -12.95
C GLU A 92 2.78 -3.72 -13.47
N VAL A 93 2.60 -2.61 -12.75
CA VAL A 93 1.74 -1.49 -13.20
C VAL A 93 2.57 -0.21 -13.27
N ARG A 94 2.58 0.42 -14.45
CA ARG A 94 3.42 1.59 -14.70
C ARG A 94 2.84 2.60 -15.69
N GLY A 95 3.51 3.74 -15.79
CA GLY A 95 3.24 4.76 -16.80
C GLY A 95 1.85 5.39 -16.68
N GLY A 96 1.38 5.60 -15.45
CA GLY A 96 0.06 6.18 -15.17
C GLY A 96 -1.13 5.22 -15.33
N ALA A 97 -0.89 3.94 -15.65
CA ALA A 97 -1.96 2.96 -15.75
C ALA A 97 -2.75 2.84 -14.45
N ASP A 98 -4.08 2.77 -14.56
CA ASP A 98 -5.00 2.67 -13.42
C ASP A 98 -5.84 1.39 -13.56
N ILE A 99 -5.52 0.38 -12.75
CA ILE A 99 -5.99 -0.99 -12.92
C ILE A 99 -6.65 -1.50 -11.64
N MET A 100 -7.81 -2.12 -11.80
CA MET A 100 -8.48 -2.89 -10.76
C MET A 100 -8.45 -4.38 -11.11
N MET A 101 -8.05 -5.24 -10.18
CA MET A 101 -8.33 -6.67 -10.26
C MET A 101 -9.51 -6.99 -9.35
N SER A 102 -10.64 -7.33 -9.95
CA SER A 102 -11.84 -7.74 -9.21
C SER A 102 -11.85 -9.23 -8.89
N GLY A 103 -11.12 -10.04 -9.66
CA GLY A 103 -10.83 -11.43 -9.33
C GLY A 103 -9.72 -11.57 -8.29
N THR A 104 -9.53 -12.79 -7.82
CA THR A 104 -8.48 -13.15 -6.85
C THR A 104 -7.13 -13.26 -7.54
N LEU A 105 -6.12 -12.53 -7.07
CA LEU A 105 -4.74 -12.72 -7.50
C LEU A 105 -4.03 -13.71 -6.56
N ARG A 106 -3.55 -14.84 -7.08
CA ARG A 106 -2.71 -15.81 -6.37
C ARG A 106 -1.30 -15.76 -6.95
N VAL A 107 -0.31 -15.53 -6.10
CA VAL A 107 1.10 -15.49 -6.49
C VAL A 107 1.90 -16.43 -5.61
N THR A 108 2.70 -17.30 -6.22
CA THR A 108 3.62 -18.19 -5.52
C THR A 108 5.02 -18.07 -6.11
N ASN A 109 6.03 -18.38 -5.30
CA ASN A 109 7.39 -18.60 -5.80
C ASN A 109 7.97 -19.87 -5.17
N THR A 110 7.51 -21.01 -5.69
CA THR A 110 7.83 -22.37 -5.23
C THR A 110 9.24 -22.83 -5.63
N GLY A 111 9.95 -22.03 -6.43
CA GLY A 111 11.29 -22.38 -6.90
C GLY A 111 12.38 -22.06 -5.88
N ASP A 112 13.29 -23.00 -5.67
CA ASP A 112 14.55 -22.82 -4.92
C ASP A 112 15.67 -22.18 -5.77
N ARG A 113 15.31 -21.53 -6.87
CA ARG A 113 16.26 -21.10 -7.91
C ARG A 113 17.08 -19.86 -7.51
N GLY A 114 18.03 -20.05 -6.60
CA GLY A 114 19.23 -19.22 -6.44
C GLY A 114 19.02 -17.72 -6.19
N SER A 115 20.11 -16.94 -6.24
CA SER A 115 20.12 -15.50 -5.91
C SER A 115 19.43 -14.60 -6.95
N SER A 116 19.23 -15.08 -8.18
CA SER A 116 18.66 -14.29 -9.29
C SER A 116 17.13 -14.13 -9.23
N GLY A 117 16.41 -15.04 -8.56
CA GLY A 117 14.96 -14.94 -8.32
C GLY A 117 14.57 -14.17 -7.05
N ARG A 118 15.54 -13.65 -6.28
CA ARG A 118 15.28 -13.08 -4.94
C ARG A 118 14.88 -11.61 -4.95
N ASN A 119 15.11 -10.90 -6.06
CA ASN A 119 15.02 -9.45 -6.06
C ASN A 119 13.69 -8.92 -6.57
N GLU A 120 12.95 -9.72 -7.36
CA GLU A 120 11.69 -9.24 -7.91
C GLU A 120 10.53 -9.42 -6.94
N PRO A 121 9.72 -8.37 -6.75
CA PRO A 121 8.54 -8.45 -5.91
C PRO A 121 7.41 -9.17 -6.62
N ALA A 122 6.46 -9.73 -5.87
CA ALA A 122 5.23 -10.24 -6.45
C ALA A 122 4.47 -9.14 -7.20
N ILE A 123 4.41 -7.95 -6.60
CA ILE A 123 3.75 -6.78 -7.20
C ILE A 123 4.73 -5.61 -7.23
N LYS A 124 4.83 -4.98 -8.40
CA LYS A 124 5.65 -3.78 -8.63
C LYS A 124 4.79 -2.67 -9.23
N VAL A 125 4.71 -1.53 -8.55
CA VAL A 125 3.96 -0.37 -9.06
C VAL A 125 4.83 0.89 -9.04
N HIS A 126 4.95 1.56 -10.18
CA HIS A 126 5.83 2.73 -10.34
C HIS A 126 5.38 3.63 -11.51
N GLY A 127 6.06 4.74 -11.77
CA GLY A 127 5.76 5.66 -12.87
C GLY A 127 4.33 6.18 -12.83
N GLY A 128 3.84 6.56 -11.65
CA GLY A 128 2.45 6.99 -11.42
C GLY A 128 1.37 5.91 -11.58
N GLY A 129 1.74 4.64 -11.78
CA GLY A 129 0.79 3.52 -11.90
C GLY A 129 -0.06 3.34 -10.63
N LYS A 130 -1.28 2.81 -10.80
CA LYS A 130 -2.23 2.56 -9.72
C LYS A 130 -2.82 1.17 -9.86
N LEU A 131 -2.79 0.42 -8.76
CA LEU A 131 -3.32 -0.94 -8.71
C LEU A 131 -4.27 -1.08 -7.52
N LYS A 132 -5.49 -1.54 -7.78
CA LYS A 132 -6.44 -1.94 -6.75
C LYS A 132 -6.73 -3.43 -6.85
N LEU A 133 -6.42 -4.17 -5.79
CA LEU A 133 -6.68 -5.59 -5.66
C LEU A 133 -7.85 -5.81 -4.71
N MET A 134 -8.91 -6.47 -5.18
CA MET A 134 -9.99 -6.90 -4.30
C MET A 134 -9.52 -8.02 -3.38
N GLU A 135 -8.85 -9.03 -3.92
CA GLU A 135 -8.30 -10.13 -3.15
C GLU A 135 -6.90 -10.52 -3.66
N ALA A 136 -5.96 -10.69 -2.75
CA ALA A 136 -4.59 -11.11 -3.08
C ALA A 136 -4.06 -12.16 -2.11
N THR A 137 -3.60 -13.29 -2.63
CA THR A 137 -2.89 -14.33 -1.87
C THR A 137 -1.48 -14.46 -2.43
N ILE A 138 -0.49 -13.97 -1.70
CA ILE A 138 0.92 -14.01 -2.07
C ILE A 138 1.64 -14.89 -1.07
N VAL A 139 2.37 -15.90 -1.53
CA VAL A 139 3.01 -16.90 -0.67
C VAL A 139 4.42 -17.21 -1.16
N ASP A 140 5.34 -17.38 -0.22
CA ASP A 140 6.73 -17.78 -0.47
C ASP A 140 7.52 -16.89 -1.44
N VAL A 141 7.22 -15.58 -1.46
CA VAL A 141 7.99 -14.60 -2.25
C VAL A 141 9.05 -13.90 -1.41
N HIS A 142 10.09 -13.32 -2.01
CA HIS A 142 11.08 -12.54 -1.25
C HIS A 142 10.62 -11.11 -0.97
N LYS A 143 9.88 -10.50 -1.90
CA LYS A 143 9.24 -9.20 -1.69
C LYS A 143 7.78 -9.32 -2.07
N GLY A 144 6.88 -8.90 -1.18
CA GLY A 144 5.44 -8.91 -1.44
C GLY A 144 5.08 -7.83 -2.44
N ILE A 145 5.05 -6.58 -1.96
CA ILE A 145 4.65 -5.42 -2.75
C ILE A 145 5.75 -4.36 -2.69
N VAL A 146 6.18 -3.87 -3.85
CA VAL A 146 7.10 -2.72 -3.97
C VAL A 146 6.40 -1.59 -4.71
N VAL A 147 6.32 -0.42 -4.08
CA VAL A 147 5.70 0.77 -4.66
C VAL A 147 6.73 1.91 -4.75
N GLY A 148 7.02 2.35 -5.97
CA GLY A 148 7.74 3.59 -6.26
C GLY A 148 6.80 4.79 -6.16
N ASP A 149 6.80 5.69 -7.13
CA ASP A 149 5.92 6.86 -7.23
C ASP A 149 4.45 6.55 -7.61
N GLY A 150 4.02 5.29 -7.44
CA GLY A 150 2.66 4.84 -7.75
C GLY A 150 1.78 4.61 -6.51
N SER A 151 0.65 3.92 -6.69
CA SER A 151 -0.24 3.57 -5.58
C SER A 151 -0.80 2.15 -5.64
N VAL A 152 -0.87 1.49 -4.48
CA VAL A 152 -1.51 0.17 -4.33
C VAL A 152 -2.59 0.21 -3.26
N THR A 153 -3.74 -0.42 -3.52
CA THR A 153 -4.77 -0.71 -2.52
C THR A 153 -5.09 -2.20 -2.53
N VAL A 154 -5.04 -2.85 -1.37
CA VAL A 154 -5.44 -4.25 -1.20
C VAL A 154 -6.59 -4.32 -0.20
N VAL A 155 -7.74 -4.82 -0.65
CA VAL A 155 -8.97 -4.84 0.15
C VAL A 155 -9.00 -6.03 1.11
N THR A 156 -8.64 -7.23 0.64
CA THR A 156 -8.52 -8.43 1.49
C THR A 156 -7.41 -9.34 0.98
N GLY A 157 -6.90 -10.21 1.83
CA GLY A 157 -5.96 -11.25 1.41
C GLY A 157 -4.84 -11.54 2.40
N SER A 158 -3.80 -12.20 1.91
CA SER A 158 -2.62 -12.57 2.70
C SER A 158 -1.35 -12.37 1.89
N ILE A 159 -0.34 -11.76 2.51
CA ILE A 159 0.98 -11.54 1.92
C ILE A 159 2.02 -12.20 2.83
N GLY A 160 2.42 -13.41 2.46
CA GLY A 160 3.47 -14.18 3.10
C GLY A 160 4.76 -14.10 2.30
N VAL A 161 5.85 -13.71 2.96
CA VAL A 161 7.18 -13.68 2.36
C VAL A 161 8.11 -14.71 3.02
N LYS A 162 9.13 -15.15 2.27
CA LYS A 162 10.21 -16.02 2.75
C LYS A 162 10.94 -15.36 3.91
N LYS A 163 11.72 -16.16 4.65
CA LYS A 163 12.63 -15.65 5.69
C LYS A 163 13.51 -14.53 5.12
N ASP A 164 13.61 -13.43 5.87
CA ASP A 164 14.33 -12.20 5.51
C ASP A 164 13.74 -11.42 4.31
N GLY A 165 12.58 -11.85 3.79
CA GLY A 165 11.82 -11.13 2.77
C GLY A 165 10.99 -9.99 3.35
N VAL A 166 10.61 -9.01 2.52
CA VAL A 166 9.87 -7.79 2.91
C VAL A 166 8.44 -7.85 2.38
N VAL A 167 7.44 -7.72 3.26
CA VAL A 167 6.02 -7.73 2.86
C VAL A 167 5.70 -6.50 2.04
N LEU A 168 6.13 -5.32 2.49
CA LEU A 168 5.85 -4.05 1.84
C LEU A 168 7.09 -3.15 1.77
N GLU A 169 7.48 -2.71 0.58
CA GLU A 169 8.50 -1.68 0.35
C GLU A 169 7.85 -0.47 -0.34
N VAL A 170 7.98 0.72 0.23
CA VAL A 170 7.45 1.97 -0.35
C VAL A 170 8.56 3.00 -0.47
N LYS A 171 8.67 3.67 -1.60
CA LYS A 171 9.68 4.71 -1.86
C LYS A 171 9.16 5.78 -2.80
N ASN A 172 9.93 6.86 -2.99
CA ASN A 172 9.63 7.91 -3.96
C ASN A 172 8.20 8.48 -3.83
N LYS A 173 7.71 8.68 -2.61
CA LYS A 173 6.36 9.18 -2.30
C LYS A 173 5.22 8.23 -2.69
N GLY A 174 5.53 6.95 -2.88
CA GLY A 174 4.55 5.90 -3.11
C GLY A 174 3.48 5.82 -2.04
N ARG A 175 2.32 5.29 -2.41
CA ARG A 175 1.17 5.17 -1.52
C ARG A 175 0.65 3.75 -1.46
N VAL A 176 0.47 3.23 -0.26
CA VAL A 176 -0.11 1.90 -0.03
C VAL A 176 -1.24 1.99 0.97
N MET A 177 -2.36 1.33 0.67
CA MET A 177 -3.46 1.11 1.60
C MET A 177 -3.76 -0.38 1.70
N LEU A 178 -3.71 -0.93 2.91
CA LEU A 178 -4.12 -2.29 3.22
C LEU A 178 -5.33 -2.21 4.16
N ASN A 179 -6.41 -2.93 3.84
CA ASN A 179 -7.66 -2.90 4.62
C ASN A 179 -7.74 -4.04 5.66
N ARG A 180 -8.87 -4.10 6.38
CA ARG A 180 -9.10 -4.96 7.56
C ARG A 180 -9.01 -6.46 7.27
N GLY A 181 -9.12 -6.84 6.00
CA GLY A 181 -9.00 -8.22 5.55
C GLY A 181 -7.58 -8.68 5.23
N VAL A 182 -6.59 -7.78 5.26
CA VAL A 182 -5.22 -8.11 4.85
C VAL A 182 -4.40 -8.68 6.03
N ARG A 183 -3.66 -9.76 5.76
CA ARG A 183 -2.71 -10.37 6.69
C ARG A 183 -1.31 -10.38 6.12
N GLY A 184 -0.29 -10.14 6.94
CA GLY A 184 1.12 -10.17 6.55
C GLY A 184 1.96 -11.11 7.40
N VAL A 185 2.91 -11.83 6.80
CA VAL A 185 3.88 -12.69 7.50
C VAL A 185 5.28 -12.51 6.89
N GLY A 186 6.31 -12.32 7.73
CA GLY A 186 7.71 -12.09 7.31
C GLY A 186 8.27 -10.74 7.77
N THR A 187 9.25 -10.14 7.08
CA THR A 187 9.70 -8.78 7.47
C THR A 187 8.62 -7.77 7.08
N GLY A 188 8.18 -6.92 8.01
CA GLY A 188 6.97 -6.11 7.88
C GLY A 188 7.03 -5.07 6.77
N ILE A 189 7.14 -3.79 7.15
CA ILE A 189 7.01 -2.65 6.24
C ILE A 189 8.34 -1.91 6.18
N GLU A 190 8.82 -1.61 4.98
CA GLU A 190 9.96 -0.73 4.74
C GLU A 190 9.51 0.52 3.97
N VAL A 191 9.75 1.70 4.52
CA VAL A 191 9.61 2.98 3.82
C VAL A 191 11.01 3.50 3.53
N GLY A 192 11.38 3.52 2.25
CA GLY A 192 12.70 3.84 1.74
C GLY A 192 12.90 5.31 1.36
N GLU A 193 13.96 5.51 0.57
CA GLU A 193 14.38 6.82 0.06
C GLU A 193 13.24 7.57 -0.66
N GLY A 194 13.19 8.89 -0.48
CA GLY A 194 12.12 9.74 -1.01
C GLY A 194 10.81 9.65 -0.23
N GLY A 195 10.74 8.80 0.80
CA GLY A 195 9.59 8.62 1.67
C GLY A 195 8.43 7.90 1.00
N GLY A 196 7.26 7.97 1.63
CA GLY A 196 6.08 7.23 1.22
C GLY A 196 4.97 7.31 2.25
N THR A 197 3.78 6.87 1.86
CA THR A 197 2.61 6.80 2.74
C THR A 197 2.09 5.37 2.78
N VAL A 198 1.97 4.83 3.98
CA VAL A 198 1.36 3.52 4.24
C VAL A 198 0.17 3.72 5.16
N VAL A 199 -0.99 3.19 4.78
CA VAL A 199 -2.21 3.19 5.58
C VAL A 199 -2.60 1.73 5.84
N LEU A 200 -2.68 1.36 7.10
CA LEU A 200 -3.10 0.04 7.57
C LEU A 200 -4.45 0.18 8.26
N ASP A 201 -5.54 -0.05 7.55
CA ASP A 201 -6.89 0.05 8.10
C ASP A 201 -7.36 -1.31 8.62
N GLY A 202 -6.93 -1.70 9.82
CA GLY A 202 -7.29 -3.00 10.42
C GLY A 202 -6.47 -4.20 9.94
N THR A 203 -5.32 -3.97 9.29
CA THR A 203 -4.43 -5.02 8.79
C THR A 203 -3.64 -5.68 9.93
N ASN A 204 -3.41 -7.00 9.81
CA ASN A 204 -2.68 -7.76 10.84
C ASN A 204 -1.39 -8.37 10.29
N PHE A 205 -0.25 -8.03 10.88
CA PHE A 205 1.04 -8.65 10.61
C PHE A 205 1.45 -9.52 11.77
N THR A 206 1.98 -10.72 11.49
CA THR A 206 2.41 -11.66 12.53
C THR A 206 3.78 -12.23 12.23
N GLN A 207 4.52 -12.56 13.28
CA GLN A 207 5.85 -13.17 13.20
C GLN A 207 6.84 -12.29 12.42
N VAL A 208 6.73 -10.97 12.59
CA VAL A 208 7.62 -10.05 11.87
C VAL A 208 8.94 -9.86 12.60
N THR A 209 10.04 -9.82 11.84
CA THR A 209 11.38 -9.53 12.39
C THR A 209 11.58 -8.04 12.62
N THR A 210 11.08 -7.20 11.71
CA THR A 210 10.97 -5.75 11.91
C THR A 210 9.56 -5.35 11.50
N GLY A 211 8.82 -4.66 12.36
CA GLY A 211 7.45 -4.24 12.10
C GLY A 211 7.40 -3.14 11.04
N ILE A 212 7.99 -1.98 11.36
CA ILE A 212 8.13 -0.85 10.43
C ILE A 212 9.59 -0.41 10.44
N MET A 213 10.20 -0.34 9.26
CA MET A 213 11.53 0.21 9.06
C MET A 213 11.43 1.45 8.18
N ILE A 214 11.95 2.58 8.64
CA ILE A 214 11.99 3.81 7.87
C ILE A 214 13.45 4.15 7.59
N LYS A 215 13.81 4.16 6.30
CA LYS A 215 15.16 4.45 5.81
C LYS A 215 15.24 5.90 5.34
N GLY A 216 16.16 6.69 5.91
CA GLY A 216 16.30 8.12 5.68
C GLY A 216 17.54 8.47 4.85
N ASN A 217 17.31 9.19 3.74
CA ASN A 217 18.30 10.04 3.07
C ASN A 217 17.56 11.25 2.44
N GLY A 218 16.63 11.83 3.21
CA GLY A 218 15.65 12.83 2.77
C GLY A 218 14.27 12.26 2.42
N GLY A 219 13.22 13.06 2.62
CA GLY A 219 11.82 12.69 2.36
C GLY A 219 10.95 12.58 3.62
N LYS A 220 9.63 12.45 3.43
CA LYS A 220 8.65 12.28 4.52
C LYS A 220 8.05 10.89 4.46
N ALA A 221 8.24 10.11 5.52
CA ALA A 221 7.57 8.83 5.71
C ALA A 221 6.33 9.05 6.58
N SER A 222 5.20 8.46 6.17
CA SER A 222 3.98 8.46 6.98
C SER A 222 3.40 7.06 7.03
N VAL A 223 3.23 6.52 8.23
CA VAL A 223 2.56 5.24 8.46
C VAL A 223 1.38 5.49 9.39
N ASN A 224 0.16 5.29 8.89
CA ASN A 224 -1.05 5.39 9.68
C ASN A 224 -1.58 3.97 9.94
N MET A 225 -1.56 3.55 11.20
CA MET A 225 -2.16 2.31 11.65
C MET A 225 -3.52 2.64 12.25
N GLY A 226 -4.61 2.17 11.65
CA GLY A 226 -5.93 2.18 12.28
C GLY A 226 -6.01 1.05 13.31
N GLU A 227 -7.12 0.30 13.29
CA GLU A 227 -7.36 -0.81 14.24
C GLU A 227 -6.50 -2.08 13.98
N GLY A 228 -5.40 -1.97 13.23
CA GLY A 228 -4.53 -3.08 12.85
C GLY A 228 -3.53 -3.45 13.94
N LYS A 229 -2.93 -4.65 13.83
CA LYS A 229 -1.90 -5.13 14.77
C LYS A 229 -0.67 -5.61 14.03
N ILE A 230 0.51 -5.18 14.46
CA ILE A 230 1.79 -5.76 14.05
C ILE A 230 2.35 -6.54 15.24
N THR A 231 2.49 -7.86 15.11
CA THR A 231 3.04 -8.73 16.15
C THR A 231 4.45 -9.16 15.76
N VAL A 232 5.42 -8.64 16.51
CA VAL A 232 6.85 -8.86 16.34
C VAL A 232 7.27 -10.16 17.04
N GLY A 233 8.23 -10.89 16.46
CA GLY A 233 8.81 -12.09 17.07
C GLY A 233 9.67 -11.78 18.32
N SER A 234 10.09 -12.82 19.04
CA SER A 234 10.80 -12.71 20.34
C SER A 234 12.14 -11.95 20.30
N SER A 235 12.72 -11.75 19.12
CA SER A 235 13.94 -10.97 18.89
C SER A 235 13.77 -9.91 17.80
N GLY A 236 12.53 -9.62 17.44
CA GLY A 236 12.22 -8.65 16.40
C GLY A 236 12.11 -7.24 16.98
N ARG A 237 12.10 -6.25 16.09
CA ARG A 237 11.98 -4.84 16.43
C ARG A 237 10.62 -4.31 15.99
N GLY A 238 9.96 -3.51 16.82
CA GLY A 238 8.69 -2.86 16.50
C GLY A 238 8.86 -1.86 15.35
N ILE A 239 9.44 -0.71 15.67
CA ILE A 239 9.69 0.37 14.72
C ILE A 239 11.18 0.69 14.75
N VAL A 240 11.79 0.79 13.57
CA VAL A 240 13.22 1.06 13.37
C VAL A 240 13.36 2.23 12.42
N MET A 241 14.15 3.22 12.83
CA MET A 241 14.56 4.31 11.94
C MET A 241 16.06 4.27 11.72
N GLN A 242 16.46 4.31 10.45
CA GLN A 242 17.87 4.30 10.04
C GLN A 242 18.08 5.28 8.91
N GLY A 243 19.08 6.15 8.96
CA GLY A 243 19.30 7.07 7.86
C GLY A 243 20.31 8.16 8.16
N GLN A 244 20.71 8.90 7.13
CA GLN A 244 21.53 10.10 7.23
C GLN A 244 20.72 11.31 6.73
N GLY A 245 20.89 12.49 7.31
CA GLY A 245 20.23 13.74 6.88
C GLY A 245 18.82 13.98 7.47
N GLU A 246 18.15 15.04 6.98
CA GLU A 246 16.84 15.52 7.46
C GLU A 246 15.68 14.65 6.95
N ALA A 247 15.52 13.46 7.52
CA ALA A 247 14.32 12.65 7.34
C ALA A 247 13.29 12.99 8.43
N SER A 248 12.00 12.95 8.09
CA SER A 248 10.92 13.05 9.08
C SER A 248 9.95 11.88 8.91
N ALA A 249 9.49 11.35 10.02
CA ALA A 249 8.57 10.23 10.03
C ALA A 249 7.41 10.49 11.00
N THR A 250 6.21 10.17 10.55
CA THR A 250 5.00 10.20 11.37
C THR A 250 4.41 8.81 11.39
N VAL A 251 4.29 8.23 12.59
CA VAL A 251 3.59 6.96 12.82
C VAL A 251 2.40 7.23 13.74
N MET A 252 1.18 6.93 13.30
CA MET A 252 -0.06 7.19 14.06
C MET A 252 -0.83 5.89 14.31
N GLY A 253 -1.56 5.84 15.43
CA GLY A 253 -2.60 4.85 15.73
C GLY A 253 -2.14 3.43 16.10
N GLY A 254 -0.90 3.28 16.58
CA GLY A 254 -0.44 2.07 17.26
C GLY A 254 -0.47 2.20 18.78
N ARG A 255 -0.82 1.11 19.48
CA ARG A 255 -0.42 0.93 20.89
C ARG A 255 0.85 0.09 20.90
N ASP A 256 1.99 0.72 21.17
CA ASP A 256 3.25 0.00 21.27
C ASP A 256 3.42 -0.58 22.68
N CYS A 257 3.86 -1.83 22.74
CA CYS A 257 4.21 -2.53 23.99
C CYS A 257 5.67 -3.02 23.96
N GLY A 258 6.48 -2.57 22.99
CA GLY A 258 7.86 -3.00 22.76
C GLY A 258 8.91 -1.89 22.87
N GLU A 259 10.16 -2.24 22.56
CA GLU A 259 11.36 -1.39 22.65
C GLU A 259 11.60 -0.61 21.35
N TRP A 260 12.01 0.66 21.47
CA TRP A 260 12.27 1.57 20.36
C TRP A 260 13.77 1.75 20.13
N GLU A 261 14.24 1.59 18.89
CA GLU A 261 15.64 1.82 18.51
C GLU A 261 15.74 2.93 17.44
N CYS A 262 16.49 3.99 17.75
CA CYS A 262 16.94 5.01 16.80
C CYS A 262 18.48 5.02 16.78
N SER A 263 19.06 4.79 15.62
CA SER A 263 20.51 4.91 15.40
C SER A 263 20.79 5.94 14.30
N GLY A 264 21.52 7.01 14.63
CA GLY A 264 21.96 8.05 13.68
C GLY A 264 21.00 9.21 13.44
N CYS A 265 19.96 9.42 14.26
CA CYS A 265 18.91 10.43 14.05
C CYS A 265 19.32 11.89 14.42
N CYS A 266 20.47 12.38 13.99
CA CYS A 266 20.81 13.80 14.16
C CYS A 266 19.90 14.66 13.26
N GLY A 267 18.99 15.44 13.86
CA GLY A 267 18.15 16.42 13.13
C GLY A 267 16.74 15.95 12.72
N VAL A 268 16.28 14.80 13.23
CA VAL A 268 14.92 14.28 12.96
C VAL A 268 13.90 14.94 13.89
N LYS A 269 12.86 15.58 13.33
CA LYS A 269 11.71 16.09 14.09
C LYS A 269 10.67 14.99 14.23
N TRP A 270 10.31 14.69 15.47
CA TRP A 270 9.31 13.68 15.85
C TRP A 270 7.98 14.38 16.12
N ASP A 271 6.96 14.01 15.37
CA ASP A 271 5.57 14.20 15.78
C ASP A 271 4.95 12.80 15.79
N VAL A 272 4.94 12.18 16.98
CA VAL A 272 4.25 10.91 17.24
C VAL A 272 3.02 11.25 18.04
N ASP A 273 1.87 11.30 17.37
CA ASP A 273 0.57 11.43 18.02
C ASP A 273 0.09 10.02 18.35
N VAL A 274 0.45 9.55 19.55
CA VAL A 274 -0.17 8.35 20.14
C VAL A 274 -1.36 8.84 20.95
N ASP A 275 -2.56 8.72 20.38
CA ASP A 275 -3.78 8.93 21.16
C ASP A 275 -3.86 7.89 22.29
N GLY A 276 -3.44 8.31 23.48
CA GLY A 276 -3.56 7.56 24.74
C GLY A 276 -2.23 7.00 25.28
N TYR A 277 -1.75 7.68 26.32
CA TYR A 277 -0.70 7.34 27.30
C TYR A 277 0.64 8.10 27.17
N GLU A 278 1.06 8.58 28.34
CA GLU A 278 2.13 9.53 28.63
C GLU A 278 3.50 9.07 28.12
N PHE A 279 4.25 10.00 27.50
CA PHE A 279 5.67 9.87 27.27
C PHE A 279 6.42 9.93 28.61
N TYR A 280 7.09 8.85 28.99
CA TYR A 280 8.22 8.96 29.92
C TYR A 280 9.48 9.26 29.10
N GLU A 281 9.87 10.53 29.07
CA GLU A 281 11.24 10.90 28.71
C GLU A 281 12.19 10.33 29.76
N GLY A 282 12.80 9.19 29.45
CA GLY A 282 13.95 8.69 30.18
C GLY A 282 15.15 9.58 29.90
N HIS A 283 15.38 10.59 30.75
CA HIS A 283 16.69 11.21 30.88
C HIS A 283 17.71 10.12 31.23
N ASN A 284 18.64 9.84 30.32
CA ASN A 284 19.94 9.30 30.70
C ASN A 284 20.98 10.38 30.47
N GLY A 285 21.25 11.11 31.55
CA GLY A 285 22.53 11.76 31.75
C GLY A 285 23.59 10.71 32.08
N GLY A 286 24.81 10.94 31.62
CA GLY A 286 25.99 10.11 31.85
C GLY A 286 26.98 10.21 30.71
#